data_AF-A0A7C7YSI7-F1
#
_entry.id   AF-A0A7C7YSI7-F1
#
_cell.length_a   1.000
_cell.length_b   1.000
_cell.length_c   1.000
_cell.angle_alpha   90.00
_cell.angle_beta   90.00
_cell.angle_gamma   90.00
#
_symmetry.space_group_name_H-M   'P 1'
#
loop_
_entity.id
_entity.type
_entity.pdbx_description
1 polymer ?
#
loop_
_entity_poly.entity_id
_entity_poly.type
_entity_poly.pdbx_seq_one_letter_code
_entity_poly.pdbx_strand_id
1 'polypeptide(L)'
;MKTHHALLASLLALLSLHATALIAEDLWIMGTDAQGGQRTAAGQPIEQTVWMQRGATTILAFSFGIAIDPALGSLTDVAASTELLTSNAGGAPDFIDVQLVAGGFTVETLICAAPCSGWDGSFFSIPIFEFTIDPVVVDGSHVICFSDTLGSPQVPISVTNSQESLIPDAHCATVCITEHQDWEFSAHDETVPYDVQTGSAEFTATLTIGQYPCQYPMVESPGFSFSLANDATVLEATSLSLADTLLDLNNGNGPDFIAADLYPDGITLGIVASLAGSDALVFEGETDAAYVHYQASPSALIGSVDSITTILEWSDSNTSPTVSNIIMPGDASVIPGALIDGSITFQPVEVPHYIRGDVNEDGTTDLADPIGLLSHLFGTDPPPACDDAGDANADGTIDVADPVWLLAYLFSGGPAPSAPFPGCGSVGQDDCQVSSAACP
;
A
#
# COMPACT_ATOMS: atom_id res chain seq x y z
N MET A 1 -24.15 -25.18 49.58
CA MET A 1 -24.20 -23.94 48.78
C MET A 1 -23.97 -24.26 47.29
N LYS A 2 -24.86 -25.03 46.67
CA LYS A 2 -24.79 -25.42 45.24
C LYS A 2 -26.18 -25.37 44.57
N THR A 3 -27.07 -24.54 45.10
CA THR A 3 -28.51 -24.58 44.76
C THR A 3 -29.10 -23.24 44.31
N HIS A 4 -28.28 -22.22 44.04
CA HIS A 4 -28.79 -20.93 43.55
C HIS A 4 -28.59 -20.68 42.04
N HIS A 5 -27.75 -21.45 41.34
CA HIS A 5 -27.54 -21.28 39.88
C HIS A 5 -28.60 -21.97 39.00
N ALA A 6 -29.47 -22.81 39.57
CA ALA A 6 -30.45 -23.58 38.79
C ALA A 6 -31.86 -22.96 38.75
N LEU A 7 -32.11 -21.88 39.50
CA LEU A 7 -33.45 -21.26 39.56
C LEU A 7 -33.71 -20.23 38.46
N LEU A 8 -32.69 -19.66 37.82
CA LEU A 8 -32.88 -18.69 36.73
C LEU A 8 -33.25 -19.38 35.40
N ALA A 9 -32.73 -20.58 35.15
CA ALA A 9 -32.97 -21.33 33.92
C ALA A 9 -34.35 -22.01 33.83
N SER A 10 -35.14 -22.05 34.92
CA SER A 10 -36.40 -22.80 34.98
C SER A 10 -37.67 -21.94 34.98
N LEU A 11 -37.56 -20.62 34.79
CA LEU A 11 -38.71 -19.71 34.66
C LEU A 11 -38.94 -19.24 33.21
N LEU A 12 -38.33 -19.93 32.23
CA LEU A 12 -38.35 -19.57 30.81
C LEU A 12 -38.99 -20.68 29.95
N ALA A 13 -40.20 -21.14 30.29
CA ALA A 13 -40.97 -22.02 29.41
C ALA A 13 -42.46 -22.06 29.80
N LEU A 14 -43.31 -21.23 29.16
CA LEU A 14 -44.66 -21.62 28.68
C LEU A 14 -45.36 -20.49 27.86
N LEU A 15 -45.66 -20.78 26.59
CA LEU A 15 -46.76 -20.30 25.71
C LEU A 15 -47.13 -18.79 25.62
N SER A 16 -46.88 -18.15 24.45
CA SER A 16 -47.80 -18.00 23.29
C SER A 16 -47.75 -16.62 22.58
N LEU A 17 -47.43 -16.65 21.28
CA LEU A 17 -48.01 -15.92 20.14
C LEU A 17 -48.26 -14.38 20.24
N HIS A 18 -47.35 -13.64 19.60
CA HIS A 18 -47.42 -12.27 19.04
C HIS A 18 -47.87 -11.09 19.92
N ALA A 19 -46.90 -10.25 20.30
CA ALA A 19 -47.06 -8.79 20.34
C ALA A 19 -45.75 -8.10 19.89
N THR A 20 -45.71 -7.58 18.67
CA THR A 20 -44.65 -6.69 18.17
C THR A 20 -44.84 -5.28 18.73
N ALA A 21 -43.80 -4.71 19.36
CA ALA A 21 -43.24 -3.39 19.00
C ALA A 21 -41.96 -3.05 19.80
N LEU A 22 -40.79 -3.39 19.25
CA LEU A 22 -39.72 -2.42 19.02
C LEU A 22 -39.58 -2.29 17.49
N ILE A 23 -39.56 -1.06 16.96
CA ILE A 23 -39.16 -0.82 15.56
C ILE A 23 -38.24 0.41 15.53
N ALA A 24 -36.95 0.13 15.54
CA ALA A 24 -35.78 0.81 15.00
C ALA A 24 -34.58 0.22 15.80
N GLU A 25 -33.65 -0.42 15.08
CA GLU A 25 -32.34 -0.98 15.50
C GLU A 25 -32.08 -1.01 17.03
N ASP A 26 -32.35 -2.16 17.69
CA ASP A 26 -32.41 -2.23 19.16
C ASP A 26 -31.02 -2.19 19.85
N LEU A 27 -29.98 -2.65 19.16
CA LEU A 27 -28.61 -2.66 19.62
C LEU A 27 -27.65 -2.29 18.47
N TRP A 28 -26.76 -1.34 18.70
CA TRP A 28 -25.68 -1.03 17.77
C TRP A 28 -24.37 -0.75 18.51
N ILE A 29 -23.28 -0.91 17.77
CA ILE A 29 -21.94 -0.53 18.19
C ILE A 29 -21.60 0.71 17.37
N MET A 30 -21.24 1.79 18.04
CA MET A 30 -20.72 3.01 17.44
C MET A 30 -19.50 3.40 18.24
N GLY A 31 -18.42 3.81 17.61
CA GLY A 31 -17.42 4.58 18.35
C GLY A 31 -17.64 6.09 18.17
N THR A 32 -16.58 6.85 18.40
CA THR A 32 -16.59 8.30 18.52
C THR A 32 -16.92 9.08 17.24
N ASP A 33 -16.99 8.44 16.07
CA ASP A 33 -17.53 9.03 14.83
C ASP A 33 -18.95 8.51 14.54
N ALA A 34 -19.93 9.42 14.47
CA ALA A 34 -21.36 9.10 14.48
C ALA A 34 -21.91 8.50 13.16
N GLN A 35 -21.11 7.76 12.37
CA GLN A 35 -21.45 7.39 10.97
C GLN A 35 -21.24 5.91 10.61
N GLY A 36 -21.09 5.01 11.58
CA GLY A 36 -21.16 3.55 11.34
C GLY A 36 -19.93 2.92 10.65
N GLY A 37 -18.88 3.71 10.40
CA GLY A 37 -17.55 3.23 10.04
C GLY A 37 -16.53 4.00 10.84
N GLN A 38 -15.84 3.30 11.75
CA GLN A 38 -14.87 3.88 12.67
C GLN A 38 -13.49 3.99 12.03
N ARG A 39 -12.87 5.17 12.10
CA ARG A 39 -11.53 5.42 11.57
C ARG A 39 -10.52 5.64 12.68
N THR A 40 -9.39 4.98 12.63
CA THR A 40 -8.33 5.18 13.62
C THR A 40 -6.97 5.07 12.95
N ALA A 41 -6.07 6.01 13.25
CA ALA A 41 -4.69 5.96 12.77
C ALA A 41 -3.98 4.73 13.34
N ALA A 42 -3.09 4.12 12.54
CA ALA A 42 -2.32 2.96 12.97
C ALA A 42 -1.66 3.18 14.34
N GLY A 43 -1.84 2.21 15.24
CA GLY A 43 -1.29 2.23 16.60
C GLY A 43 -1.99 3.15 17.60
N GLN A 44 -3.13 3.77 17.26
CA GLN A 44 -3.99 4.44 18.26
C GLN A 44 -5.03 3.47 18.82
N PRO A 45 -5.34 3.53 20.13
CA PRO A 45 -6.43 2.73 20.70
C PRO A 45 -7.77 3.03 20.02
N ILE A 46 -8.56 1.99 19.79
CA ILE A 46 -9.90 2.08 19.22
C ILE A 46 -10.91 2.10 20.36
N GLU A 47 -11.71 3.17 20.46
CA GLU A 47 -12.76 3.32 21.46
C GLU A 47 -14.14 3.08 20.84
N GLN A 48 -14.86 2.10 21.39
CA GLN A 48 -16.20 1.73 20.95
C GLN A 48 -17.20 1.89 22.07
N THR A 49 -18.43 2.23 21.70
CA THR A 49 -19.56 2.30 22.61
C THR A 49 -20.65 1.36 22.10
N VAL A 50 -21.13 0.49 22.98
CA VAL A 50 -22.36 -0.27 22.77
C VAL A 50 -23.52 0.61 23.17
N TRP A 51 -24.50 0.73 22.29
CA TRP A 51 -25.71 1.48 22.53
C TRP A 51 -26.93 0.57 22.43
N MET A 52 -27.98 1.02 23.08
CA MET A 52 -29.27 0.35 23.05
C MET A 52 -30.36 1.37 22.69
N GLN A 53 -31.21 1.03 21.73
CA GLN A 53 -32.45 1.75 21.50
C GLN A 53 -33.55 1.16 22.37
N ARG A 54 -34.32 2.04 22.99
CA ARG A 54 -35.35 1.65 23.95
C ARG A 54 -36.74 1.75 23.35
N GLY A 55 -37.50 0.65 23.45
CA GLY A 55 -38.93 0.61 23.14
C GLY A 55 -39.81 1.26 24.22
N ALA A 56 -41.12 1.23 24.00
CA ALA A 56 -42.12 1.79 24.93
C ALA A 56 -42.28 1.01 26.26
N THR A 57 -41.42 0.04 26.56
CA THR A 57 -41.49 -0.81 27.74
C THR A 57 -40.22 -0.72 28.58
N THR A 58 -40.36 -0.83 29.89
CA THR A 58 -39.27 -0.81 30.87
C THR A 58 -38.37 -2.02 30.72
N ILE A 59 -37.06 -1.79 30.61
CA ILE A 59 -36.05 -2.87 30.56
C ILE A 59 -35.70 -3.28 31.99
N LEU A 60 -35.70 -4.59 32.24
CA LEU A 60 -35.40 -5.21 33.53
C LEU A 60 -34.07 -5.95 33.53
N ALA A 61 -33.69 -6.56 32.41
CA ALA A 61 -32.41 -7.25 32.24
C ALA A 61 -32.02 -7.29 30.76
N PHE A 62 -30.74 -7.48 30.48
CA PHE A 62 -30.24 -7.80 29.15
C PHE A 62 -28.95 -8.60 29.21
N SER A 63 -28.65 -9.33 28.14
CA SER A 63 -27.42 -10.08 27.98
C SER A 63 -27.00 -10.09 26.52
N PHE A 64 -25.68 -10.11 26.27
CA PHE A 64 -25.11 -10.29 24.93
C PHE A 64 -23.61 -10.59 25.02
N GLY A 65 -23.05 -11.20 23.97
CA GLY A 65 -21.62 -11.18 23.70
C GLY A 65 -21.28 -10.14 22.64
N ILE A 66 -20.05 -9.62 22.68
CA ILE A 66 -19.44 -8.84 21.60
C ILE A 66 -18.23 -9.63 21.09
N ALA A 67 -18.30 -10.09 19.85
CA ALA A 67 -17.22 -10.73 19.13
C ALA A 67 -16.39 -9.68 18.38
N ILE A 68 -15.08 -9.74 18.56
CA ILE A 68 -14.09 -8.86 17.95
C ILE A 68 -13.27 -9.71 16.99
N ASP A 69 -13.09 -9.23 15.76
CA ASP A 69 -12.17 -9.85 14.81
C ASP A 69 -10.79 -10.00 15.47
N PRO A 70 -10.25 -11.24 15.60
CA PRO A 70 -8.96 -11.46 16.23
C PRO A 70 -7.79 -10.79 15.48
N ALA A 71 -7.97 -10.44 14.20
CA ALA A 71 -6.99 -9.68 13.44
C ALA A 71 -6.97 -8.20 13.86
N LEU A 72 -8.08 -7.64 14.35
CA LEU A 72 -8.16 -6.21 14.70
C LEU A 72 -7.21 -5.86 15.85
N GLY A 73 -7.22 -6.65 16.92
CA GLY A 73 -6.38 -6.41 18.08
C GLY A 73 -6.89 -7.04 19.36
N SER A 74 -6.38 -6.56 20.49
CA SER A 74 -6.72 -7.08 21.81
C SER A 74 -7.54 -6.10 22.63
N LEU A 75 -8.59 -6.62 23.28
CA LEU A 75 -9.44 -5.85 24.19
C LEU A 75 -8.65 -5.50 25.45
N THR A 76 -8.60 -4.22 25.79
CA THR A 76 -7.83 -3.70 26.94
C THR A 76 -8.71 -3.22 28.09
N ASP A 77 -9.90 -2.71 27.79
CA ASP A 77 -10.86 -2.27 28.80
C ASP A 77 -12.31 -2.47 28.35
N VAL A 78 -13.21 -2.72 29.31
CA VAL A 78 -14.66 -2.75 29.12
C VAL A 78 -15.33 -2.19 30.38
N ALA A 79 -16.09 -1.11 30.21
CA ALA A 79 -16.75 -0.41 31.31
C ALA A 79 -18.24 -0.17 31.04
N ALA A 80 -19.06 -0.23 32.08
CA ALA A 80 -20.46 0.20 32.00
C ALA A 80 -20.53 1.73 31.89
N SER A 81 -21.42 2.24 31.03
CA SER A 81 -21.66 3.67 30.86
C SER A 81 -22.26 4.31 32.12
N THR A 82 -22.16 5.64 32.22
CA THR A 82 -22.77 6.38 33.34
C THR A 82 -24.29 6.25 33.36
N GLU A 83 -24.90 6.14 32.17
CA GLU A 83 -26.31 5.95 31.93
C GLU A 83 -26.75 4.58 32.45
N LEU A 84 -26.00 3.52 32.15
CA LEU A 84 -26.29 2.19 32.67
C LEU A 84 -26.16 2.16 34.20
N LEU A 85 -25.13 2.80 34.75
CA LEU A 85 -24.89 2.86 36.21
C LEU A 85 -25.93 3.70 36.98
N THR A 86 -26.86 4.36 36.29
CA THR A 86 -27.98 5.09 36.90
C THR A 86 -29.35 4.54 36.48
N SER A 87 -29.36 3.38 35.82
CA SER A 87 -30.56 2.79 35.20
C SER A 87 -31.63 2.31 36.18
N ASN A 88 -31.30 2.09 37.46
CA ASN A 88 -32.25 1.65 38.47
C ASN A 88 -32.71 2.83 39.34
N ALA A 89 -33.65 3.63 38.81
CA ALA A 89 -34.19 4.82 39.48
C ALA A 89 -33.12 5.85 39.91
N GLY A 90 -32.05 6.01 39.12
CA GLY A 90 -30.90 6.86 39.44
C GLY A 90 -29.79 6.14 40.22
N GLY A 91 -29.98 4.86 40.56
CA GLY A 91 -28.97 3.98 41.14
C GLY A 91 -28.44 2.94 40.13
N ALA A 92 -27.42 2.21 40.55
CA ALA A 92 -26.80 1.15 39.74
C ALA A 92 -27.73 -0.06 39.56
N PRO A 93 -27.57 -0.82 38.46
CA PRO A 93 -28.18 -2.14 38.31
C PRO A 93 -27.92 -3.03 39.52
N ASP A 94 -28.88 -3.89 39.85
CA ASP A 94 -28.72 -4.91 40.89
C ASP A 94 -27.56 -5.86 40.60
N PHE A 95 -27.26 -6.08 39.31
CA PHE A 95 -26.16 -6.92 38.85
C PHE A 95 -25.66 -6.47 37.48
N ILE A 96 -24.33 -6.38 37.35
CA ILE A 96 -23.61 -6.30 36.08
C ILE A 96 -22.48 -7.30 36.17
N ASP A 97 -22.41 -8.24 35.24
CA ASP A 97 -21.26 -9.10 35.02
C ASP A 97 -20.71 -8.90 33.62
N VAL A 98 -19.41 -8.65 33.56
CA VAL A 98 -18.65 -8.51 32.31
C VAL A 98 -17.51 -9.51 32.38
N GLN A 99 -17.46 -10.42 31.41
CA GLN A 99 -16.40 -11.42 31.33
C GLN A 99 -15.65 -11.27 30.02
N LEU A 100 -14.33 -11.08 30.11
CA LEU A 100 -13.45 -11.12 28.96
C LEU A 100 -13.24 -12.58 28.56
N VAL A 101 -13.45 -12.90 27.29
CA VAL A 101 -13.34 -14.24 26.74
C VAL A 101 -12.48 -14.23 25.48
N ALA A 102 -12.06 -15.40 25.02
CA ALA A 102 -11.37 -15.47 23.73
C ALA A 102 -12.28 -14.94 22.61
N GLY A 103 -11.78 -13.97 21.84
CA GLY A 103 -12.53 -13.35 20.75
C GLY A 103 -13.49 -12.23 21.16
N GLY A 104 -13.47 -11.76 22.42
CA GLY A 104 -14.23 -10.58 22.83
C GLY A 104 -14.66 -10.58 24.30
N PHE A 105 -15.92 -10.22 24.57
CA PHE A 105 -16.45 -10.21 25.93
C PHE A 105 -17.94 -10.55 25.98
N THR A 106 -18.42 -10.95 27.16
CA THR A 106 -19.85 -11.18 27.42
C THR A 106 -20.35 -10.28 28.54
N VAL A 107 -21.60 -9.88 28.43
CA VAL A 107 -22.31 -9.05 29.40
C VAL A 107 -23.59 -9.73 29.85
N GLU A 108 -23.82 -9.74 31.15
CA GLU A 108 -25.11 -10.05 31.75
C GLU A 108 -25.47 -8.94 32.74
N THR A 109 -26.61 -8.27 32.53
CA THR A 109 -27.06 -7.18 33.39
C THR A 109 -28.48 -7.43 33.85
N LEU A 110 -28.70 -7.37 35.16
CA LEU A 110 -30.01 -7.28 35.78
C LEU A 110 -30.14 -5.89 36.37
N ILE A 111 -30.94 -5.05 35.72
CA ILE A 111 -31.20 -3.68 36.18
C ILE A 111 -31.86 -3.73 37.54
N CYS A 112 -32.89 -4.57 37.69
CA CYS A 112 -33.43 -4.85 39.00
C CYS A 112 -34.33 -6.10 39.07
N ALA A 113 -34.21 -6.84 40.18
CA ALA A 113 -35.11 -7.91 40.56
C ALA A 113 -36.35 -7.31 41.26
N ALA A 114 -37.51 -7.36 40.60
CA ALA A 114 -38.78 -6.78 41.06
C ALA A 114 -39.03 -6.86 42.58
N PRO A 115 -39.69 -5.83 43.18
CA PRO A 115 -40.44 -4.73 42.55
C PRO A 115 -39.68 -3.39 42.52
N CYS A 116 -39.40 -2.87 41.33
CA CYS A 116 -38.72 -1.59 41.10
C CYS A 116 -39.19 -1.01 39.76
N SER A 117 -38.92 0.28 39.55
CA SER A 117 -39.34 1.02 38.35
C SER A 117 -38.66 0.54 37.06
N GLY A 118 -37.64 -0.33 37.16
CA GLY A 118 -36.73 -0.69 36.09
C GLY A 118 -36.09 0.56 35.48
N TRP A 119 -35.51 0.40 34.28
CA TRP A 119 -35.05 1.57 33.54
C TRP A 119 -36.25 2.13 32.77
N ASP A 120 -36.62 3.38 33.04
CA ASP A 120 -37.58 4.19 32.28
C ASP A 120 -36.84 5.41 31.73
N GLY A 121 -36.88 5.58 30.42
CA GLY A 121 -36.10 6.57 29.68
C GLY A 121 -36.75 6.70 28.31
N SER A 122 -37.11 7.93 28.00
CA SER A 122 -37.69 8.36 26.72
C SER A 122 -36.93 7.83 25.51
N PHE A 123 -37.58 7.84 24.33
CA PHE A 123 -37.22 7.31 22.99
C PHE A 123 -35.83 7.64 22.39
N PHE A 124 -34.79 7.80 23.20
CA PHE A 124 -33.43 8.07 22.74
C PHE A 124 -32.56 6.82 22.87
N SER A 125 -31.70 6.66 21.87
CA SER A 125 -30.43 5.94 21.90
C SER A 125 -29.65 6.24 23.19
N ILE A 126 -29.24 5.21 23.94
CA ILE A 126 -28.43 5.36 25.16
C ILE A 126 -27.18 4.49 25.11
N PRO A 127 -26.01 5.00 25.55
CA PRO A 127 -24.82 4.18 25.68
C PRO A 127 -24.98 3.26 26.89
N ILE A 128 -24.51 2.01 26.78
CA ILE A 128 -24.58 1.02 27.87
C ILE A 128 -23.21 0.50 28.29
N PHE A 129 -22.28 0.34 27.35
CA PHE A 129 -20.91 -0.06 27.62
C PHE A 129 -19.95 0.69 26.71
N GLU A 130 -18.76 0.98 27.21
CA GLU A 130 -17.62 1.48 26.45
C GLU A 130 -16.51 0.44 26.53
N PHE A 131 -15.77 0.24 25.45
CA PHE A 131 -14.65 -0.67 25.42
C PHE A 131 -13.53 -0.19 24.50
N THR A 132 -12.30 -0.57 24.84
CA THR A 132 -11.10 -0.15 24.13
C THR A 132 -10.37 -1.36 23.58
N ILE A 133 -9.95 -1.25 22.32
CA ILE A 133 -9.12 -2.24 21.63
C ILE A 133 -7.77 -1.61 21.34
N ASP A 134 -6.69 -2.30 21.71
CA ASP A 134 -5.35 -1.98 21.27
C ASP A 134 -5.09 -2.71 19.94
N PRO A 135 -4.97 -1.99 18.81
CA PRO A 135 -4.85 -2.63 17.51
C PRO A 135 -3.49 -3.30 17.31
N VAL A 136 -3.50 -4.44 16.61
CA VAL A 136 -2.27 -5.17 16.23
C VAL A 136 -1.98 -5.04 14.73
N VAL A 137 -2.92 -4.49 13.97
CA VAL A 137 -2.84 -4.27 12.53
C VAL A 137 -2.62 -2.80 12.20
N VAL A 138 -1.95 -2.56 11.07
CA VAL A 138 -1.61 -1.23 10.57
C VAL A 138 -2.52 -0.79 9.41
N ASP A 139 -3.12 -1.73 8.68
CA ASP A 139 -4.11 -1.45 7.63
C ASP A 139 -5.12 -2.60 7.50
N GLY A 140 -6.39 -2.27 7.26
CA GLY A 140 -7.46 -3.24 7.03
C GLY A 140 -8.84 -2.84 7.55
N SER A 141 -9.86 -3.56 7.06
CA SER A 141 -11.24 -3.45 7.52
C SER A 141 -11.61 -4.67 8.36
N HIS A 142 -12.12 -4.40 9.56
CA HIS A 142 -12.43 -5.41 10.57
C HIS A 142 -13.85 -5.21 11.08
N VAL A 143 -14.45 -6.29 11.59
CA VAL A 143 -15.83 -6.26 12.06
C VAL A 143 -15.90 -6.57 13.55
N ILE A 144 -16.74 -5.84 14.25
CA ILE A 144 -17.12 -6.08 15.64
C ILE A 144 -18.63 -6.35 15.65
N CYS A 145 -19.05 -7.51 16.12
CA CYS A 145 -20.44 -7.95 16.06
C CYS A 145 -20.96 -8.41 17.42
N PHE A 146 -22.27 -8.31 17.62
CA PHE A 146 -22.92 -9.07 18.69
C PHE A 146 -22.85 -10.57 18.42
N SER A 147 -22.71 -11.38 19.47
CA SER A 147 -22.62 -12.83 19.38
C SER A 147 -23.35 -13.53 20.52
N ASP A 148 -24.08 -14.58 20.19
CA ASP A 148 -24.70 -15.53 21.12
C ASP A 148 -23.83 -16.78 21.35
N THR A 149 -22.62 -16.81 20.77
CA THR A 149 -21.72 -17.98 20.82
C THR A 149 -20.58 -17.85 21.83
N LEU A 150 -20.43 -16.69 22.46
CA LEU A 150 -19.38 -16.38 23.44
C LEU A 150 -19.77 -16.80 24.85
N GLY A 151 -18.77 -17.15 25.67
CA GLY A 151 -18.95 -17.56 27.08
C GLY A 151 -19.00 -19.08 27.30
N SER A 152 -18.90 -19.50 28.56
CA SER A 152 -19.08 -20.89 28.96
C SER A 152 -19.85 -20.98 30.30
N PRO A 153 -21.19 -21.20 30.27
CA PRO A 153 -22.04 -21.44 29.11
C PRO A 153 -22.16 -20.21 28.19
N GLN A 154 -22.60 -20.43 26.95
CA GLN A 154 -22.78 -19.35 25.99
C GLN A 154 -23.85 -18.35 26.47
N VAL A 155 -23.55 -17.06 26.33
CA VAL A 155 -24.43 -15.97 26.75
C VAL A 155 -25.33 -15.57 25.58
N PRO A 156 -26.66 -15.73 25.69
CA PRO A 156 -27.57 -15.37 24.61
C PRO A 156 -27.70 -13.86 24.46
N ILE A 157 -28.02 -13.40 23.25
CA ILE A 157 -28.45 -12.02 23.00
C ILE A 157 -29.93 -11.91 23.41
N SER A 158 -30.23 -11.14 24.46
CA SER A 158 -31.58 -11.04 25.02
C SER A 158 -31.80 -9.69 25.72
N VAL A 159 -33.01 -9.16 25.59
CA VAL A 159 -33.52 -8.03 26.38
C VAL A 159 -34.82 -8.46 27.04
N THR A 160 -34.94 -8.25 28.35
CA THR A 160 -36.09 -8.68 29.15
C THR A 160 -36.82 -7.46 29.71
N ASN A 161 -38.14 -7.44 29.52
CA ASN A 161 -39.05 -6.45 30.11
C ASN A 161 -40.00 -7.12 31.11
N SER A 162 -41.01 -6.39 31.60
CA SER A 162 -41.98 -6.91 32.57
C SER A 162 -42.96 -7.95 32.01
N GLN A 163 -43.00 -8.13 30.69
CA GLN A 163 -43.94 -9.00 30.00
C GLN A 163 -43.26 -10.25 29.43
N GLU A 164 -42.07 -10.11 28.85
CA GLU A 164 -41.37 -11.16 28.12
C GLU A 164 -39.86 -10.88 27.98
N SER A 165 -39.17 -11.85 27.40
CA SER A 165 -37.78 -11.75 26.94
C SER A 165 -37.78 -11.82 25.41
N LEU A 166 -37.06 -10.89 24.80
CA LEU A 166 -37.00 -10.65 23.36
C LEU A 166 -35.56 -10.80 22.88
N ILE A 167 -35.40 -11.20 21.62
CA ILE A 167 -34.13 -11.13 20.91
C ILE A 167 -34.11 -9.79 20.15
N PRO A 168 -33.22 -8.85 20.51
CA PRO A 168 -33.11 -7.56 19.82
C PRO A 168 -32.48 -7.71 18.43
N ASP A 169 -32.80 -6.78 17.53
CA ASP A 169 -32.05 -6.60 16.28
C ASP A 169 -30.68 -6.00 16.59
N ALA A 170 -29.62 -6.71 16.22
CA ALA A 170 -28.25 -6.40 16.61
C ALA A 170 -27.37 -6.08 15.39
N HIS A 171 -26.73 -4.92 15.39
CA HIS A 171 -25.92 -4.43 14.28
C HIS A 171 -24.43 -4.47 14.60
N CYS A 172 -23.64 -4.94 13.64
CA CYS A 172 -22.18 -4.92 13.73
C CYS A 172 -21.64 -3.51 13.43
N ALA A 173 -20.46 -3.22 13.97
CA ALA A 173 -19.63 -2.10 13.54
C ALA A 173 -18.51 -2.59 12.62
N THR A 174 -18.18 -1.78 11.62
CA THR A 174 -16.96 -1.94 10.83
C THR A 174 -15.93 -0.92 11.31
N VAL A 175 -14.73 -1.40 11.63
CA VAL A 175 -13.57 -0.59 12.00
C VAL A 175 -12.57 -0.64 10.87
N CYS A 176 -12.17 0.53 10.39
CA CYS A 176 -11.08 0.72 9.44
C CYS A 176 -9.86 1.27 10.19
N ILE A 177 -8.76 0.55 10.08
CA ILE A 177 -7.43 1.08 10.41
C ILE A 177 -6.72 1.30 9.11
N THR A 178 -6.14 2.48 8.93
CA THR A 178 -5.28 2.76 7.79
C THR A 178 -4.31 3.87 8.14
N GLU A 179 -3.10 3.82 7.60
CA GLU A 179 -2.16 4.94 7.60
C GLU A 179 -2.35 5.88 6.40
N HIS A 180 -3.16 5.45 5.43
CA HIS A 180 -3.38 6.16 4.18
C HIS A 180 -4.33 7.36 4.34
N GLN A 181 -4.17 8.38 3.48
CA GLN A 181 -4.93 9.62 3.51
C GLN A 181 -5.74 9.86 2.22
N ASP A 182 -6.97 9.37 2.17
CA ASP A 182 -7.97 9.59 1.11
C ASP A 182 -7.47 9.20 -0.29
N TRP A 183 -6.80 10.13 -0.97
CA TRP A 183 -6.08 9.93 -2.22
C TRP A 183 -4.60 10.16 -2.04
N GLU A 184 -3.77 9.25 -2.55
CA GLU A 184 -2.32 9.35 -2.41
C GLU A 184 -1.65 9.29 -3.78
N PHE A 185 -0.72 10.21 -4.04
CA PHE A 185 0.21 10.09 -5.15
C PHE A 185 1.56 9.67 -4.58
N SER A 186 2.17 8.64 -5.17
CA SER A 186 3.42 8.07 -4.65
C SER A 186 4.42 7.82 -5.77
N ALA A 187 5.68 8.17 -5.51
CA ALA A 187 6.82 7.80 -6.33
C ALA A 187 7.67 6.81 -5.52
N HIS A 188 8.03 5.69 -6.14
CA HIS A 188 8.76 4.63 -5.44
C HIS A 188 10.24 4.97 -5.19
N ASP A 189 10.77 4.49 -4.07
CA ASP A 189 12.20 4.47 -3.79
C ASP A 189 12.90 3.46 -4.72
N GLU A 190 14.07 3.84 -5.24
CA GLU A 190 14.88 2.98 -6.10
C GLU A 190 16.35 3.02 -5.69
N THR A 191 17.03 1.88 -5.82
CA THR A 191 18.49 1.80 -5.70
C THR A 191 19.08 1.37 -7.04
N VAL A 192 19.82 2.28 -7.66
CA VAL A 192 20.30 2.13 -9.03
C VAL A 192 21.82 1.96 -9.02
N PRO A 193 22.34 0.79 -9.44
CA PRO A 193 23.79 0.64 -9.59
C PRO A 193 24.28 1.54 -10.73
N TYR A 194 25.43 2.18 -10.54
CA TYR A 194 26.11 2.93 -11.60
C TYR A 194 27.60 2.62 -11.65
N ASP A 195 28.15 2.69 -12.84
CA ASP A 195 29.58 2.54 -13.08
C ASP A 195 30.31 3.84 -12.71
N VAL A 196 31.25 3.76 -11.77
CA VAL A 196 32.00 4.92 -11.26
C VAL A 196 32.87 5.60 -12.31
N GLN A 197 33.27 4.90 -13.38
CA GLN A 197 34.12 5.46 -14.43
C GLN A 197 33.30 6.23 -15.46
N THR A 198 32.13 5.72 -15.84
CA THR A 198 31.24 6.39 -16.82
C THR A 198 30.19 7.29 -16.19
N GLY A 199 29.86 7.10 -14.91
CA GLY A 199 28.74 7.76 -14.23
C GLY A 199 27.37 7.46 -14.86
N SER A 200 27.28 6.48 -15.75
CA SER A 200 26.07 6.18 -16.50
C SER A 200 25.17 5.25 -15.70
N ALA A 201 23.90 5.62 -15.60
CA ALA A 201 22.84 4.81 -15.01
C ALA A 201 21.50 5.21 -15.62
N GLU A 202 20.63 4.23 -15.81
CA GLU A 202 19.26 4.42 -16.28
C GLU A 202 18.33 3.62 -15.38
N PHE A 203 17.14 4.16 -15.12
CA PHE A 203 16.13 3.49 -14.31
C PHE A 203 14.73 3.96 -14.74
N THR A 204 13.71 3.24 -14.26
CA THR A 204 12.31 3.59 -14.48
C THR A 204 11.66 3.80 -13.12
N ALA A 205 11.22 5.02 -12.84
CA ALA A 205 10.44 5.33 -11.65
C ALA A 205 8.97 4.98 -11.89
N THR A 206 8.39 4.22 -10.97
CA THR A 206 6.97 3.89 -10.98
C THR A 206 6.19 4.91 -10.15
N LEU A 207 5.21 5.55 -10.79
CA LEU A 207 4.31 6.51 -10.17
C LEU A 207 2.94 5.85 -9.97
N THR A 208 2.44 5.90 -8.74
CA THR A 208 1.17 5.27 -8.35
C THR A 208 0.18 6.30 -7.83
N ILE A 209 -1.10 5.97 -8.00
CA ILE A 209 -2.22 6.67 -7.37
C ILE A 209 -2.97 5.65 -6.52
N GLY A 210 -3.23 6.00 -5.27
CA GLY A 210 -3.89 5.15 -4.29
C GLY A 210 -5.28 5.67 -3.89
N GLN A 211 -6.29 4.80 -3.92
CA GLN A 211 -7.56 4.99 -3.22
C GLN A 211 -7.85 3.76 -2.35
N TYR A 212 -7.96 3.95 -1.04
CA TYR A 212 -8.07 2.82 -0.11
C TYR A 212 -9.53 2.61 0.34
N PRO A 213 -10.17 1.50 -0.06
CA PRO A 213 -11.61 1.27 0.16
C PRO A 213 -12.00 1.10 1.62
N CYS A 214 -11.01 0.87 2.47
CA CYS A 214 -11.18 0.86 3.90
C CYS A 214 -11.63 2.25 4.42
N GLN A 215 -11.22 3.35 3.77
CA GLN A 215 -11.49 4.72 4.24
C GLN A 215 -12.78 5.29 3.64
N TYR A 216 -13.07 5.08 2.36
CA TYR A 216 -14.24 5.60 1.65
C TYR A 216 -14.78 4.60 0.62
N PRO A 217 -16.07 4.68 0.23
CA PRO A 217 -16.53 4.02 -0.99
C PRO A 217 -15.62 4.43 -2.16
N MET A 218 -15.23 3.47 -3.01
CA MET A 218 -14.47 3.77 -4.21
C MET A 218 -15.21 4.80 -5.07
N VAL A 219 -14.47 5.79 -5.56
CA VAL A 219 -15.02 6.86 -6.38
C VAL A 219 -14.24 6.89 -7.68
N GLU A 220 -14.94 6.70 -8.79
CA GLU A 220 -14.33 6.79 -10.11
C GLU A 220 -13.82 8.20 -10.37
N SER A 221 -12.70 8.29 -11.09
CA SER A 221 -12.09 9.55 -11.47
C SER A 221 -12.12 9.75 -12.98
N PRO A 222 -12.71 10.83 -13.52
CA PRO A 222 -12.64 11.12 -14.94
C PRO A 222 -11.25 11.67 -15.34
N GLY A 223 -10.34 11.93 -14.41
CA GLY A 223 -9.01 12.43 -14.72
C GLY A 223 -8.21 12.92 -13.52
N PHE A 224 -6.93 13.16 -13.78
CA PHE A 224 -6.00 13.71 -12.80
C PHE A 224 -4.93 14.55 -13.49
N SER A 225 -4.22 15.35 -12.71
CA SER A 225 -3.00 16.02 -13.15
C SER A 225 -1.96 16.00 -12.05
N PHE A 226 -0.70 15.92 -12.43
CA PHE A 226 0.40 16.07 -11.49
C PHE A 226 1.65 16.68 -12.12
N SER A 227 2.53 17.11 -11.22
CA SER A 227 3.88 17.59 -11.46
C SER A 227 4.82 16.93 -10.44
N LEU A 228 5.87 16.30 -10.97
CA LEU A 228 6.91 15.63 -10.19
C LEU A 228 8.25 16.26 -10.55
N ALA A 229 8.96 16.76 -9.54
CA ALA A 229 10.25 17.42 -9.70
C ALA A 229 11.40 16.44 -9.53
N ASN A 230 12.51 16.71 -10.20
CA ASN A 230 13.77 16.02 -9.99
C ASN A 230 14.94 17.00 -9.94
N ASP A 231 16.05 16.60 -9.32
CA ASP A 231 17.30 17.37 -9.38
C ASP A 231 17.97 17.20 -10.75
N ALA A 232 17.82 18.22 -11.61
CA ALA A 232 18.41 18.30 -12.95
C ALA A 232 19.95 18.21 -12.96
N THR A 233 20.61 18.40 -11.82
CA THR A 233 22.07 18.23 -11.73
C THR A 233 22.48 16.77 -11.64
N VAL A 234 21.58 15.89 -11.15
CA VAL A 234 21.84 14.48 -10.88
C VAL A 234 21.14 13.55 -11.88
N LEU A 235 19.94 13.88 -12.36
CA LEU A 235 19.20 13.06 -13.32
C LEU A 235 18.29 13.89 -14.24
N GLU A 236 17.95 13.29 -15.37
CA GLU A 236 17.08 13.87 -16.40
C GLU A 236 16.03 12.83 -16.86
N ALA A 237 14.77 13.25 -16.98
CA ALA A 237 13.71 12.41 -17.51
C ALA A 237 13.84 12.28 -19.03
N THR A 238 13.93 11.05 -19.54
CA THR A 238 14.12 10.78 -20.98
C THR A 238 12.82 10.44 -21.69
N SER A 239 11.89 9.77 -21.00
CA SER A 239 10.56 9.44 -21.54
C SER A 239 9.56 9.12 -20.44
N LEU A 240 8.27 9.17 -20.78
CA LEU A 240 7.17 8.78 -19.91
C LEU A 240 6.26 7.80 -20.67
N SER A 241 5.88 6.71 -20.02
CA SER A 241 4.89 5.75 -20.52
C SER A 241 3.74 5.59 -19.51
N LEU A 242 2.56 5.25 -20.00
CA LEU A 242 1.37 5.07 -19.18
C LEU A 242 1.26 3.62 -18.72
N ALA A 243 0.73 3.39 -17.52
CA ALA A 243 0.43 2.05 -17.03
C ALA A 243 -0.82 1.46 -17.71
N ASP A 244 -0.97 0.14 -17.63
CA ASP A 244 -2.07 -0.60 -18.25
C ASP A 244 -3.46 -0.09 -17.80
N THR A 245 -3.60 0.32 -16.54
CA THR A 245 -4.82 0.97 -15.99
C THR A 245 -5.30 2.14 -16.84
N LEU A 246 -4.38 2.93 -17.41
CA LEU A 246 -4.72 4.04 -18.28
C LEU A 246 -4.89 3.60 -19.74
N LEU A 247 -4.11 2.62 -20.20
CA LEU A 247 -4.16 2.13 -21.58
C LEU A 247 -5.43 1.33 -21.88
N ASP A 248 -5.98 0.64 -20.87
CA ASP A 248 -7.20 -0.15 -20.98
C ASP A 248 -8.49 0.70 -21.09
N LEU A 249 -8.39 2.00 -20.80
CA LEU A 249 -9.50 2.94 -20.96
C LEU A 249 -10.07 2.93 -22.38
N ASN A 250 -11.37 3.21 -22.46
CA ASN A 250 -12.14 3.30 -23.69
C ASN A 250 -12.03 2.04 -24.56
N ASN A 251 -12.02 0.86 -23.92
CA ASN A 251 -11.84 -0.45 -24.55
C ASN A 251 -10.44 -0.63 -25.19
N GLY A 252 -9.38 -0.22 -24.48
CA GLY A 252 -8.00 -0.34 -24.94
C GLY A 252 -7.56 0.74 -25.93
N ASN A 253 -8.31 1.84 -26.04
CA ASN A 253 -7.91 3.00 -26.86
C ASN A 253 -7.11 4.03 -26.04
N GLY A 254 -6.99 3.82 -24.73
CA GLY A 254 -6.38 4.76 -23.80
C GLY A 254 -7.30 5.95 -23.46
N PRO A 255 -6.77 6.95 -22.74
CA PRO A 255 -7.49 8.16 -22.36
C PRO A 255 -7.84 9.04 -23.57
N ASP A 256 -8.99 9.72 -23.51
CA ASP A 256 -9.39 10.69 -24.55
C ASP A 256 -8.44 11.91 -24.63
N PHE A 257 -7.75 12.24 -23.53
CA PHE A 257 -6.74 13.30 -23.49
C PHE A 257 -5.54 12.90 -22.63
N ILE A 258 -4.35 13.14 -23.18
CA ILE A 258 -3.07 13.00 -22.51
C ILE A 258 -2.25 14.26 -22.80
N ALA A 259 -1.72 14.89 -21.75
CA ALA A 259 -0.66 15.89 -21.84
C ALA A 259 0.51 15.44 -20.96
N ALA A 260 1.60 15.04 -21.57
CA ALA A 260 2.82 14.61 -20.88
C ALA A 260 3.98 15.46 -21.40
N ASP A 261 4.60 16.23 -20.51
CA ASP A 261 5.72 17.10 -20.84
C ASP A 261 6.93 16.78 -19.94
N LEU A 262 8.12 16.79 -20.54
CA LEU A 262 9.38 16.56 -19.86
C LEU A 262 10.17 17.87 -19.78
N TYR A 263 10.72 18.14 -18.61
CA TYR A 263 11.59 19.26 -18.32
C TYR A 263 12.89 18.75 -17.70
N PRO A 264 13.99 19.53 -17.74
CA PRO A 264 15.22 19.14 -17.07
C PRO A 264 15.03 18.87 -15.56
N ASP A 265 14.15 19.63 -14.92
CA ASP A 265 13.87 19.64 -13.48
C ASP A 265 12.57 18.95 -13.08
N GLY A 266 11.90 18.25 -14.00
CA GLY A 266 10.68 17.53 -13.67
C GLY A 266 9.88 17.05 -14.85
N ILE A 267 8.71 16.51 -14.56
CA ILE A 267 7.73 16.05 -15.54
C ILE A 267 6.34 16.52 -15.12
N THR A 268 5.45 16.68 -16.10
CA THR A 268 4.02 16.89 -15.84
C THR A 268 3.20 15.86 -16.60
N LEU A 269 2.09 15.44 -16.00
CA LEU A 269 1.13 14.54 -16.62
C LEU A 269 -0.29 15.03 -16.33
N GLY A 270 -1.10 15.14 -17.37
CA GLY A 270 -2.53 15.39 -17.28
C GLY A 270 -3.30 14.35 -18.08
N ILE A 271 -4.28 13.71 -17.45
CA ILE A 271 -5.11 12.66 -18.04
C ILE A 271 -6.58 13.04 -17.93
N VAL A 272 -7.32 12.89 -19.02
CA VAL A 272 -8.80 12.81 -19.00
C VAL A 272 -9.19 11.46 -19.56
N ALA A 273 -9.84 10.64 -18.74
CA ALA A 273 -10.23 9.28 -19.06
C ALA A 273 -11.19 9.26 -20.27
N SER A 274 -12.30 9.99 -20.17
CA SER A 274 -13.26 10.15 -21.27
C SER A 274 -13.89 11.53 -21.25
N LEU A 275 -13.78 12.27 -22.37
CA LEU A 275 -14.46 13.55 -22.57
C LEU A 275 -15.98 13.37 -22.70
N ALA A 276 -16.43 12.19 -23.12
CA ALA A 276 -17.83 11.81 -23.19
C ALA A 276 -18.38 11.28 -21.85
N GLY A 277 -17.51 11.00 -20.87
CA GLY A 277 -17.87 10.34 -19.62
C GLY A 277 -18.33 8.90 -19.79
N SER A 278 -17.83 8.20 -20.83
CA SER A 278 -18.18 6.79 -21.09
C SER A 278 -17.31 5.79 -20.35
N ASP A 279 -16.18 6.26 -19.80
CA ASP A 279 -15.22 5.46 -19.05
C ASP A 279 -14.52 6.36 -18.01
N ALA A 280 -14.02 5.75 -16.94
CA ALA A 280 -13.40 6.45 -15.82
C ALA A 280 -12.36 5.57 -15.11
N LEU A 281 -11.48 6.20 -14.34
CA LEU A 281 -10.39 5.56 -13.63
C LEU A 281 -10.85 5.07 -12.26
N VAL A 282 -10.39 3.89 -11.86
CA VAL A 282 -10.53 3.38 -10.50
C VAL A 282 -9.16 2.94 -10.02
N PHE A 283 -8.73 3.46 -8.88
CA PHE A 283 -7.42 3.20 -8.30
C PHE A 283 -7.60 2.43 -6.98
N GLU A 284 -7.91 1.13 -7.06
CA GLU A 284 -8.15 0.31 -5.86
C GLU A 284 -6.83 -0.04 -5.18
N GLY A 285 -6.61 0.51 -3.98
CA GLY A 285 -5.31 0.46 -3.32
C GLY A 285 -4.24 1.19 -4.15
N GLU A 286 -2.98 0.92 -3.88
CA GLU A 286 -1.88 1.46 -4.68
C GLU A 286 -1.90 0.88 -6.10
N THR A 287 -2.10 1.75 -7.09
CA THR A 287 -2.24 1.37 -8.49
C THR A 287 -1.28 2.16 -9.37
N ASP A 288 -0.54 1.47 -10.25
CA ASP A 288 0.34 2.08 -11.23
C ASP A 288 -0.43 3.02 -12.17
N ALA A 289 0.06 4.25 -12.30
CA ALA A 289 -0.48 5.27 -13.19
C ALA A 289 0.47 5.55 -14.35
N ALA A 290 1.77 5.70 -14.08
CA ALA A 290 2.76 6.00 -15.12
C ALA A 290 4.16 5.50 -14.74
N TYR A 291 5.00 5.35 -15.76
CA TYR A 291 6.41 5.01 -15.62
C TYR A 291 7.24 6.13 -16.24
N VAL A 292 8.16 6.70 -15.48
CA VAL A 292 9.08 7.73 -15.96
C VAL A 292 10.47 7.13 -16.10
N HIS A 293 11.00 7.14 -17.31
CA HIS A 293 12.34 6.66 -17.60
C HIS A 293 13.33 7.80 -17.38
N TYR A 294 14.35 7.55 -16.59
CA TYR A 294 15.37 8.51 -16.19
C TYR A 294 16.75 8.04 -16.59
N GLN A 295 17.61 9.01 -16.89
CA GLN A 295 19.04 8.81 -17.04
C GLN A 295 19.79 9.68 -16.02
N ALA A 296 20.81 9.12 -15.39
CA ALA A 296 21.68 9.86 -14.49
C ALA A 296 22.60 10.80 -15.27
N SER A 297 22.90 11.96 -14.71
CA SER A 297 23.90 12.90 -15.19
C SER A 297 25.30 12.35 -14.87
N PRO A 298 26.11 11.95 -15.88
CA PRO A 298 27.43 11.38 -15.63
C PRO A 298 28.33 12.30 -14.79
N SER A 299 28.20 13.62 -15.02
CA SER A 299 28.98 14.63 -14.32
C SER A 299 28.79 14.66 -12.80
N ALA A 300 27.65 14.17 -12.30
CA ALA A 300 27.35 14.09 -10.87
C ALA A 300 27.92 12.82 -10.23
N LEU A 301 28.11 11.75 -11.00
CA LEU A 301 28.41 10.41 -10.49
C LEU A 301 29.85 9.96 -10.74
N ILE A 302 30.50 10.42 -11.82
CA ILE A 302 31.87 10.01 -12.18
C ILE A 302 32.84 10.22 -11.01
N GLY A 303 33.56 9.17 -10.64
CA GLY A 303 34.58 9.16 -9.59
C GLY A 303 34.05 9.18 -8.16
N SER A 304 32.73 9.19 -7.95
CA SER A 304 32.16 9.02 -6.62
C SER A 304 32.20 7.54 -6.21
N VAL A 305 32.72 7.28 -5.01
CA VAL A 305 32.79 5.94 -4.38
C VAL A 305 31.78 5.77 -3.24
N ASP A 306 31.07 6.84 -2.90
CA ASP A 306 29.97 6.83 -1.95
C ASP A 306 28.64 6.89 -2.73
N SER A 307 27.59 6.32 -2.14
CA SER A 307 26.25 6.43 -2.69
C SER A 307 25.76 7.88 -2.72
N ILE A 308 25.08 8.24 -3.80
CA ILE A 308 24.47 9.57 -3.98
C ILE A 308 22.95 9.37 -4.00
N THR A 309 22.25 10.08 -3.12
CA THR A 309 20.79 10.03 -3.04
C THR A 309 20.18 11.35 -3.47
N THR A 310 19.11 11.29 -4.24
CA THR A 310 18.30 12.42 -4.72
C THR A 310 16.82 12.08 -4.62
N ILE A 311 15.96 13.09 -4.69
CA ILE A 311 14.53 12.96 -4.41
C ILE A 311 13.72 13.26 -5.68
N LEU A 312 12.70 12.45 -5.93
CA LEU A 312 11.59 12.75 -6.81
C LEU A 312 10.48 13.38 -5.95
N GLU A 313 10.29 14.69 -6.09
CA GLU A 313 9.42 15.47 -5.20
C GLU A 313 8.11 15.82 -5.88
N TRP A 314 6.97 15.46 -5.28
CA TRP A 314 5.67 15.91 -5.77
C TRP A 314 5.51 17.41 -5.49
N SER A 315 5.42 18.23 -6.53
CA SER A 315 5.37 19.68 -6.36
C SER A 315 4.50 20.38 -7.37
N ASP A 316 3.62 21.23 -6.85
CA ASP A 316 2.74 22.12 -7.64
C ASP A 316 3.47 23.30 -8.29
N SER A 317 4.76 23.51 -7.99
CA SER A 317 5.45 24.77 -8.33
C SER A 317 6.85 24.62 -8.94
N ASN A 318 7.39 23.40 -8.99
CA ASN A 318 8.76 23.17 -9.44
C ASN A 318 8.89 23.02 -10.96
N THR A 319 7.78 22.97 -11.71
CA THR A 319 7.77 22.90 -13.18
C THR A 319 7.32 24.22 -13.81
N SER A 320 7.74 24.50 -15.06
CA SER A 320 7.34 25.70 -15.82
C SER A 320 6.79 25.31 -17.20
N PRO A 321 5.46 25.43 -17.43
CA PRO A 321 4.44 25.95 -16.53
C PRO A 321 4.15 25.03 -15.32
N THR A 322 3.69 25.63 -14.23
CA THR A 322 3.32 24.92 -13.00
C THR A 322 2.04 24.12 -13.20
N VAL A 323 2.05 22.83 -12.84
CA VAL A 323 0.87 21.96 -12.82
C VAL A 323 0.62 21.51 -11.39
N SER A 324 -0.62 21.61 -10.92
CA SER A 324 -0.99 21.16 -9.57
C SER A 324 -1.27 19.65 -9.54
N ASN A 325 -0.90 19.04 -8.42
CA ASN A 325 -1.22 17.66 -8.05
C ASN A 325 -2.69 17.59 -7.62
N ILE A 326 -3.54 17.10 -8.51
CA ILE A 326 -5.00 17.09 -8.37
C ILE A 326 -5.54 15.76 -8.91
N ILE A 327 -6.47 15.18 -8.17
CA ILE A 327 -7.33 14.08 -8.63
C ILE A 327 -8.76 14.60 -8.74
N MET A 328 -9.53 14.10 -9.70
CA MET A 328 -10.94 14.47 -9.87
C MET A 328 -11.83 13.31 -9.44
N PRO A 329 -12.29 13.19 -8.19
CA PRO A 329 -13.21 12.13 -7.81
C PRO A 329 -14.65 12.53 -8.17
N GLY A 330 -15.30 11.79 -9.06
CA GLY A 330 -16.65 12.11 -9.55
C GLY A 330 -16.70 13.47 -10.25
N ASP A 331 -17.44 14.43 -9.69
CA ASP A 331 -17.56 15.81 -10.18
C ASP A 331 -16.73 16.83 -9.38
N ALA A 332 -15.96 16.37 -8.38
CA ALA A 332 -15.09 17.20 -7.57
C ALA A 332 -13.66 17.27 -8.14
N SER A 333 -12.92 18.26 -7.68
CA SER A 333 -11.47 18.38 -7.87
C SER A 333 -10.86 18.57 -6.49
N VAL A 334 -9.97 17.66 -6.11
CA VAL A 334 -9.39 17.60 -4.77
C VAL A 334 -7.87 17.47 -4.86
N ILE A 335 -7.20 18.00 -3.85
CA ILE A 335 -5.77 17.79 -3.63
C ILE A 335 -5.63 16.44 -2.93
N PRO A 336 -4.71 15.55 -3.36
CA PRO A 336 -4.41 14.31 -2.64
C PRO A 336 -4.14 14.57 -1.15
N GLY A 337 -4.61 13.67 -0.28
CA GLY A 337 -4.39 13.77 1.16
C GLY A 337 -2.92 13.53 1.52
N ALA A 338 -2.22 12.71 0.73
CA ALA A 338 -0.78 12.54 0.82
C ALA A 338 -0.09 12.63 -0.55
N LEU A 339 1.11 13.21 -0.53
CA LEU A 339 2.06 13.17 -1.63
C LEU A 339 3.33 12.52 -1.06
N ILE A 340 3.65 11.33 -1.57
CA ILE A 340 4.75 10.49 -1.06
C ILE A 340 5.90 10.58 -2.06
N ASP A 341 6.92 11.35 -1.69
CA ASP A 341 8.13 11.53 -2.50
C ASP A 341 8.91 10.22 -2.62
N GLY A 342 9.61 10.07 -3.75
CA GLY A 342 10.49 8.93 -4.00
C GLY A 342 11.95 9.28 -3.77
N SER A 343 12.73 8.35 -3.21
CA SER A 343 14.16 8.48 -3.00
C SER A 343 14.94 7.59 -3.96
N ILE A 344 15.78 8.20 -4.79
CA ILE A 344 16.64 7.50 -5.75
C ILE A 344 18.06 7.48 -5.23
N THR A 345 18.58 6.29 -4.94
CA THR A 345 19.94 6.10 -4.44
C THR A 345 20.81 5.46 -5.52
N PHE A 346 21.74 6.23 -6.06
CA PHE A 346 22.78 5.74 -6.94
C PHE A 346 23.87 5.05 -6.13
N GLN A 347 24.06 3.77 -6.36
CA GLN A 347 25.05 2.95 -5.67
C GLN A 347 26.22 2.66 -6.60
N PRO A 348 27.46 3.03 -6.23
CA PRO A 348 28.62 2.74 -7.06
C PRO A 348 28.85 1.23 -7.16
N VAL A 349 29.07 0.76 -8.38
CA VAL A 349 29.55 -0.60 -8.67
C VAL A 349 30.86 -0.53 -9.46
N GLU A 350 31.78 -1.44 -9.15
CA GLU A 350 32.97 -1.63 -9.96
C GLU A 350 32.59 -2.50 -11.17
N VAL A 351 32.43 -1.88 -12.34
CA VAL A 351 32.24 -2.60 -13.60
C VAL A 351 33.60 -2.70 -14.31
N PRO A 352 34.05 -3.91 -14.67
CA PRO A 352 35.25 -4.10 -15.49
C PRO A 352 35.15 -3.40 -16.85
N HIS A 353 36.13 -2.57 -17.20
CA HIS A 353 36.18 -1.92 -18.52
C HIS A 353 37.16 -2.61 -19.45
N TYR A 354 36.86 -2.61 -20.74
CA TYR A 354 37.72 -3.19 -21.76
C TYR A 354 37.57 -2.46 -23.11
N ILE A 355 38.43 -2.81 -24.07
CA ILE A 355 38.31 -2.40 -25.47
C ILE A 355 38.06 -3.67 -26.27
N ARG A 356 36.92 -3.76 -26.97
CA ARG A 356 36.58 -4.92 -27.80
C ARG A 356 37.61 -5.05 -28.93
N GLY A 357 38.27 -6.20 -28.97
CA GLY A 357 39.36 -6.47 -29.91
C GLY A 357 40.76 -6.14 -29.40
N ASP A 358 40.93 -5.56 -28.22
CA ASP A 358 42.22 -5.43 -27.51
C ASP A 358 42.42 -6.64 -26.58
N VAL A 359 42.84 -7.76 -27.17
CA VAL A 359 42.92 -9.08 -26.52
C VAL A 359 44.09 -9.15 -25.55
N ASN A 360 45.15 -8.37 -25.81
CA ASN A 360 46.36 -8.35 -24.98
C ASN A 360 46.37 -7.22 -23.94
N GLU A 361 45.31 -6.40 -23.87
CA GLU A 361 45.10 -5.29 -22.94
C GLU A 361 46.20 -4.21 -23.00
N ASP A 362 46.76 -3.94 -24.19
CA ASP A 362 47.79 -2.92 -24.39
C ASP A 362 47.24 -1.54 -24.77
N GLY A 363 45.91 -1.43 -24.92
CA GLY A 363 45.19 -0.21 -25.25
C GLY A 363 45.07 0.04 -26.74
N THR A 364 45.53 -0.89 -27.59
CA THR A 364 45.46 -0.77 -29.04
C THR A 364 45.01 -2.06 -29.70
N THR A 365 43.97 -1.99 -30.52
CA THR A 365 43.60 -3.11 -31.41
C THR A 365 44.51 -3.14 -32.63
N ASP A 366 45.48 -4.06 -32.65
CA ASP A 366 46.47 -4.25 -33.70
C ASP A 366 46.65 -5.72 -34.11
N LEU A 367 47.77 -6.06 -34.79
CA LEU A 367 48.00 -7.42 -35.27
C LEU A 367 48.29 -8.43 -34.13
N ALA A 368 48.74 -7.96 -32.97
CA ALA A 368 49.01 -8.80 -31.81
C ALA A 368 47.73 -9.47 -31.29
N ASP A 369 46.58 -8.80 -31.37
CA ASP A 369 45.30 -9.30 -30.86
C ASP A 369 44.79 -10.56 -31.58
N PRO A 370 44.59 -10.56 -32.92
CA PRO A 370 44.16 -11.78 -33.61
C PRO A 370 45.20 -12.88 -33.54
N ILE A 371 46.51 -12.56 -33.40
CA ILE A 371 47.55 -13.57 -33.20
C ILE A 371 47.43 -14.21 -31.82
N GLY A 372 47.22 -13.40 -30.77
CA GLY A 372 47.01 -13.88 -29.41
C GLY A 372 45.78 -14.77 -29.33
N LEU A 373 44.66 -14.34 -29.91
CA LEU A 373 43.42 -15.08 -29.91
C LEU A 373 43.52 -16.42 -30.67
N LEU A 374 44.18 -16.45 -31.83
CA LEU A 374 44.47 -17.71 -32.54
C LEU A 374 45.39 -18.65 -31.75
N SER A 375 46.35 -18.08 -31.02
CA SER A 375 47.30 -18.84 -30.19
C SER A 375 46.61 -19.41 -28.94
N HIS A 376 45.58 -18.74 -28.44
CA HIS A 376 44.67 -19.28 -27.42
C HIS A 376 43.82 -20.42 -27.98
N LEU A 377 43.12 -20.19 -29.09
CA LEU A 377 42.16 -21.15 -29.68
C LEU A 377 42.82 -22.45 -30.18
N PHE A 378 44.04 -22.37 -30.72
CA PHE A 378 44.71 -23.50 -31.37
C PHE A 378 46.06 -23.87 -30.76
N GLY A 379 46.55 -23.10 -29.80
CA GLY A 379 47.87 -23.26 -29.20
C GLY A 379 47.82 -23.59 -27.71
N THR A 380 48.72 -22.98 -26.95
CA THR A 380 48.86 -23.18 -25.51
C THR A 380 48.77 -21.88 -24.72
N ASP A 381 48.45 -20.78 -25.39
CA ASP A 381 48.35 -19.49 -24.74
C ASP A 381 47.07 -19.44 -23.87
N PRO A 382 47.13 -18.74 -22.72
CA PRO A 382 45.98 -18.61 -21.84
C PRO A 382 44.81 -17.89 -22.54
N PRO A 383 43.57 -18.06 -22.05
CA PRO A 383 42.44 -17.27 -22.52
C PRO A 383 42.69 -15.76 -22.30
N PRO A 384 41.97 -14.89 -23.05
CA PRO A 384 41.90 -13.47 -22.74
C PRO A 384 41.57 -13.25 -21.27
N ALA A 385 42.10 -12.18 -20.66
CA ALA A 385 41.74 -11.82 -19.29
C ALA A 385 40.30 -11.29 -19.18
N CYS A 386 39.75 -10.81 -20.29
CA CYS A 386 38.38 -10.37 -20.48
C CYS A 386 37.84 -11.04 -21.74
N ASP A 387 36.88 -11.95 -21.58
CA ASP A 387 36.36 -12.74 -22.70
C ASP A 387 35.65 -11.85 -23.72
N ASP A 388 34.98 -10.78 -23.26
CA ASP A 388 34.32 -9.82 -24.15
C ASP A 388 35.32 -8.97 -24.97
N ALA A 389 36.57 -8.83 -24.53
CA ALA A 389 37.62 -8.23 -25.34
C ALA A 389 38.06 -9.16 -26.49
N GLY A 390 37.97 -10.48 -26.25
CA GLY A 390 38.24 -11.53 -27.22
C GLY A 390 37.13 -11.77 -28.25
N ASP A 391 35.87 -11.55 -27.87
CA ASP A 391 34.70 -11.63 -28.76
C ASP A 391 34.61 -10.37 -29.66
N ALA A 392 35.41 -10.36 -30.72
CA ALA A 392 35.53 -9.19 -31.60
C ALA A 392 34.29 -8.94 -32.46
N ASN A 393 33.47 -9.97 -32.72
CA ASN A 393 32.27 -9.85 -33.53
C ASN A 393 30.97 -9.63 -32.71
N ALA A 394 31.07 -9.74 -31.37
CA ALA A 394 30.00 -9.57 -30.39
C ALA A 394 28.85 -10.58 -30.53
N ASP A 395 29.16 -11.84 -30.86
CA ASP A 395 28.18 -12.93 -30.94
C ASP A 395 28.05 -13.74 -29.64
N GLY A 396 28.83 -13.39 -28.61
CA GLY A 396 28.83 -14.00 -27.29
C GLY A 396 29.70 -15.25 -27.19
N THR A 397 30.52 -15.54 -28.20
CA THR A 397 31.44 -16.68 -28.18
C THR A 397 32.81 -16.31 -28.73
N ILE A 398 33.88 -16.68 -28.01
CA ILE A 398 35.23 -16.58 -28.55
C ILE A 398 35.51 -17.79 -29.44
N ASP A 399 35.58 -17.57 -30.75
CA ASP A 399 35.93 -18.59 -31.73
C ASP A 399 36.79 -18.06 -32.90
N VAL A 400 36.91 -18.84 -33.98
CA VAL A 400 37.75 -18.47 -35.13
C VAL A 400 37.21 -17.26 -35.92
N ALA A 401 35.94 -16.89 -35.75
CA ALA A 401 35.33 -15.74 -36.38
C ALA A 401 35.91 -14.43 -35.84
N ASP A 402 36.30 -14.37 -34.57
CA ASP A 402 36.86 -13.18 -33.93
C ASP A 402 38.21 -12.72 -34.49
N PRO A 403 39.26 -13.57 -34.57
CA PRO A 403 40.52 -13.14 -35.18
C PRO A 403 40.34 -12.86 -36.67
N VAL A 404 39.40 -13.52 -37.36
CA VAL A 404 39.06 -13.21 -38.76
C VAL A 404 38.41 -11.82 -38.87
N TRP A 405 37.53 -11.46 -37.93
CA TRP A 405 36.89 -10.15 -37.85
C TRP A 405 37.93 -9.04 -37.65
N LEU A 406 38.84 -9.19 -36.67
CA LEU A 406 39.92 -8.24 -36.42
C LEU A 406 40.86 -8.09 -37.63
N LEU A 407 41.29 -9.18 -38.26
CA LEU A 407 42.13 -9.11 -39.46
C LEU A 407 41.42 -8.45 -40.64
N ALA A 408 40.11 -8.67 -40.80
CA ALA A 408 39.31 -8.02 -41.83
C ALA A 408 39.21 -6.51 -41.58
N TYR A 409 38.96 -6.09 -40.34
CA TYR A 409 38.98 -4.69 -39.93
C TYR A 409 40.35 -4.04 -40.22
N LEU A 410 41.44 -4.65 -39.74
CA LEU A 410 42.80 -4.09 -39.81
C LEU A 410 43.35 -3.99 -41.24
N PHE A 411 43.07 -4.98 -42.10
CA PHE A 411 43.76 -5.10 -43.40
C PHE A 411 42.84 -5.06 -44.62
N SER A 412 41.54 -5.28 -44.46
CA SER A 412 40.61 -5.46 -45.58
C SER A 412 39.48 -4.43 -45.61
N GLY A 413 39.48 -3.45 -44.70
CA GLY A 413 38.42 -2.45 -44.59
C GLY A 413 37.08 -3.03 -44.14
N GLY A 414 37.13 -4.10 -43.33
CA GLY A 414 35.95 -4.67 -42.70
C GLY A 414 35.33 -3.73 -41.65
N PRO A 415 34.14 -4.09 -41.11
CA PRO A 415 33.52 -3.34 -40.03
C PRO A 415 34.44 -3.24 -38.81
N ALA A 416 34.42 -2.10 -38.11
CA ALA A 416 35.04 -1.99 -36.80
C ALA A 416 34.33 -2.90 -35.78
N PRO A 417 35.02 -3.38 -34.73
CA PRO A 417 34.37 -3.99 -33.58
C PRO A 417 33.24 -3.08 -33.05
N SER A 418 32.19 -3.70 -32.52
CA SER A 418 31.12 -2.98 -31.83
C SER A 418 31.63 -2.36 -30.52
N ALA A 419 30.82 -1.49 -29.91
CA ALA A 419 31.15 -0.92 -28.62
C ALA A 419 31.41 -2.03 -27.57
N PRO A 420 32.36 -1.84 -26.64
CA PRO A 420 33.24 -0.66 -26.49
C PRO A 420 34.46 -0.69 -27.44
N PHE A 421 34.50 0.20 -28.44
CA PHE A 421 35.60 0.35 -29.39
C PHE A 421 35.56 1.76 -30.03
N PRO A 422 36.69 2.44 -30.29
CA PRO A 422 38.08 2.06 -29.99
C PRO A 422 38.54 2.49 -28.58
N GLY A 423 37.63 3.02 -27.76
CA GLY A 423 37.91 3.44 -26.39
C GLY A 423 37.35 2.45 -25.36
N CYS A 424 37.82 2.60 -24.12
CA CYS A 424 37.33 1.83 -22.98
C CYS A 424 35.83 2.05 -22.74
N GLY A 425 35.18 0.97 -22.32
CA GLY A 425 33.83 1.01 -21.79
C GLY A 425 33.42 -0.36 -21.28
N SER A 426 32.16 -0.45 -20.86
CA SER A 426 31.46 -1.65 -20.40
C SER A 426 30.15 -1.78 -21.18
N VAL A 427 29.67 -3.01 -21.41
CA VAL A 427 28.39 -3.25 -22.12
C VAL A 427 27.59 -4.37 -21.45
N GLY A 428 26.90 -4.03 -20.37
CA GLY A 428 25.95 -4.92 -19.70
C GLY A 428 26.58 -5.68 -18.54
N GLN A 429 26.28 -6.98 -18.40
CA GLN A 429 26.98 -7.85 -17.47
C GLN A 429 28.17 -8.46 -18.20
N ASP A 430 29.30 -7.76 -18.17
CA ASP A 430 30.54 -8.17 -18.83
C ASP A 430 31.10 -9.44 -18.15
N ASP A 431 31.63 -10.40 -18.93
CA ASP A 431 32.28 -11.63 -18.43
C ASP A 431 33.77 -11.39 -18.10
N CYS A 432 34.09 -10.14 -17.82
CA CYS A 432 35.44 -9.69 -17.49
C CYS A 432 35.58 -9.72 -15.97
N GLN A 433 36.67 -10.31 -15.47
CA GLN A 433 36.87 -10.47 -14.03
C GLN A 433 37.43 -9.20 -13.37
N VAL A 434 38.13 -8.39 -14.14
CA VAL A 434 38.79 -7.13 -13.74
C VAL A 434 38.84 -6.20 -14.95
N SER A 435 38.89 -4.88 -14.72
CA SER A 435 39.14 -3.92 -15.81
C SER A 435 40.48 -4.21 -16.48
N SER A 436 40.51 -4.08 -17.80
CA SER A 436 41.72 -4.10 -18.61
C SER A 436 42.75 -3.13 -18.06
N ALA A 437 44.04 -3.52 -18.08
CA ALA A 437 45.13 -2.64 -17.68
C ALA A 437 45.19 -1.34 -18.50
N ALA A 438 44.61 -1.33 -19.70
CA ALA A 438 44.48 -0.16 -20.56
C ALA A 438 43.28 0.74 -20.23
N CYS A 439 42.38 0.30 -19.34
CA CYS A 439 41.16 0.99 -18.93
C CYS A 439 41.17 1.35 -17.43
N PRO A 440 41.85 2.45 -17.06
CA PRO A 440 42.04 2.87 -15.67
C PRO A 440 40.81 3.51 -15.01
#